data_AF-A0A1Y6CHB4-F1
#
_entry.id   AF-A0A1Y6CHB4-F1
#
_cell.length_a   1.000
_cell.length_b   1.000
_cell.length_c   1.000
_cell.angle_alpha   90.00
_cell.angle_beta   90.00
_cell.angle_gamma   90.00
#
_symmetry.space_group_name_H-M   'P 1'
#
loop_
_entity.id
_entity.type
_entity.pdbx_description
1 polymer ?
#
loop_
_entity_poly.entity_id
_entity_poly.type
_entity_poly.pdbx_seq_one_letter_code
_entity_poly.pdbx_strand_id
1 'polypeptide(L)'
;MKTLRLLILAGSLLAWMHVQAQVSEICPAVACDCGSLPLPEWKATCADFEKAIKKSCAANGNSPIDYCSIHGPSAKPLPLAVTFSNLAVLSLAGVEAKHSSVAVLYWSVHKDIDTLKKKVSALFFKEGLELVSVMDRNIDTLFDTQRQVTMSWLVYEQEKEATAAWKMYSDDTLKMSDNLAEYGDELWQAYKVTENPGAKKAYKILAFKVWRLSGKAYEMSAYAYSGSDKNKNAASAWAKGADVAKSILNAKQETKAKPSHINFYRYQAASRLHRASYHFALLENSEDALQMLSQASEISPGNELLALIAKEENAEAADLTGID
;
A
#
# COMPACT_ATOMS: atom_id res chain seq x y z
N MET A 1 -5.27 72.83 21.47
CA MET A 1 -4.01 72.20 21.91
C MET A 1 -3.68 71.15 20.85
N LYS A 2 -2.82 71.37 19.83
CA LYS A 2 -1.41 71.79 19.81
C LYS A 2 -0.53 70.99 20.79
N THR A 3 -0.04 69.84 20.32
CA THR A 3 1.36 69.34 20.42
C THR A 3 1.41 67.96 19.71
N LEU A 4 2.22 67.66 18.68
CA LEU A 4 3.64 67.88 18.37
C LEU A 4 4.46 66.59 18.61
N ARG A 5 5.23 66.21 17.57
CA ARG A 5 6.46 65.38 17.56
C ARG A 5 6.28 63.86 17.63
N LEU A 6 7.12 63.01 17.02
CA LEU A 6 8.22 63.09 16.05
C LEU A 6 8.82 61.67 16.05
N LEU A 7 9.42 61.23 14.94
CA LEU A 7 10.30 60.05 14.84
C LEU A 7 9.69 58.67 15.15
N ILE A 8 9.62 57.81 14.14
CA ILE A 8 10.56 56.68 13.94
C ILE A 8 10.39 56.28 12.48
N LEU A 9 11.28 56.79 11.64
CA LEU A 9 11.37 56.55 10.21
C LEU A 9 12.82 56.12 9.93
N ALA A 10 13.23 55.01 10.55
CA ALA A 10 14.54 54.40 10.36
C ALA A 10 14.50 52.99 10.96
N GLY A 11 14.49 51.96 10.12
CA GLY A 11 14.65 50.58 10.62
C GLY A 11 13.95 49.46 9.86
N SER A 12 13.55 49.65 8.59
CA SER A 12 13.01 48.55 7.77
C SER A 12 14.02 48.06 6.72
N LEU A 13 15.29 47.96 7.12
CA LEU A 13 16.35 47.21 6.43
C LEU A 13 16.56 45.87 7.15
N LEU A 14 15.46 45.20 7.52
CA LEU A 14 15.48 43.82 7.95
C LEU A 14 15.65 42.96 6.70
N ALA A 15 16.92 42.71 6.40
CA ALA A 15 17.44 41.47 5.88
C ALA A 15 16.38 40.57 5.20
N TRP A 16 16.27 40.73 3.88
CA TRP A 16 15.86 39.64 3.01
C TRP A 16 16.97 38.58 3.06
N MET A 17 17.15 37.94 4.22
CA MET A 17 17.79 36.63 4.27
C MET A 17 16.90 35.74 3.43
N HIS A 18 17.30 35.56 2.18
CA HIS A 18 16.87 34.43 1.38
C HIS A 18 17.36 33.22 2.15
N VAL A 19 16.52 32.76 3.08
CA VAL A 19 16.55 31.40 3.58
C VAL A 19 16.40 30.58 2.32
N GLN A 20 17.54 30.22 1.72
CA GLN A 20 17.61 29.10 0.82
C GLN A 20 17.27 27.93 1.72
N ALA A 21 15.97 27.68 1.86
CA ALA A 21 15.48 26.42 2.35
C ALA A 21 16.23 25.40 1.49
N GLN A 22 17.17 24.68 2.12
CA GLN A 22 17.79 23.55 1.48
C GLN A 22 16.63 22.60 1.23
N VAL A 23 16.08 22.68 0.02
CA VAL A 23 15.09 21.74 -0.47
C VAL A 23 15.84 20.43 -0.42
N SER A 24 15.64 19.68 0.67
CA SER A 24 16.21 18.35 0.84
C SER A 24 15.82 17.61 -0.43
N GLU A 25 16.81 17.27 -1.25
CA GLU A 25 16.55 16.70 -2.57
C GLU A 25 15.69 15.45 -2.35
N ILE A 26 14.49 15.45 -2.92
CA ILE A 26 13.54 14.33 -2.77
C ILE A 26 14.02 13.13 -3.60
N CYS A 27 14.78 13.35 -4.68
CA CYS A 27 15.24 12.28 -5.56
C CYS A 27 16.25 11.31 -4.92
N PRO A 28 17.19 11.76 -4.07
CA PRO A 28 17.98 10.87 -3.21
C PRO A 28 17.15 9.95 -2.31
N ALA A 29 15.90 10.30 -1.97
CA ALA A 29 15.03 9.45 -1.16
C ALA A 29 14.39 8.29 -1.95
N VAL A 30 14.56 8.25 -3.28
CA VAL A 30 14.20 7.08 -4.09
C VAL A 30 15.20 5.95 -3.78
N ALA A 31 14.71 4.84 -3.27
CA ALA A 31 15.47 3.64 -2.98
C ALA A 31 14.57 2.44 -3.29
N CYS A 32 14.84 1.73 -4.38
CA CYS A 32 14.03 0.60 -4.81
C CYS A 32 14.41 -0.71 -4.09
N ASP A 33 15.37 -0.66 -3.16
CA ASP A 33 15.81 -1.80 -2.34
C ASP A 33 16.26 -3.00 -3.20
N CYS A 34 17.00 -2.72 -4.28
CA CYS A 34 17.39 -3.71 -5.26
C CYS A 34 18.30 -4.81 -4.68
N GLY A 35 19.07 -4.51 -3.64
CA GLY A 35 19.97 -5.49 -3.01
C GLY A 35 19.23 -6.66 -2.34
N SER A 36 17.99 -6.44 -1.92
CA SER A 36 17.16 -7.41 -1.20
C SER A 36 16.36 -8.35 -2.11
N LEU A 37 16.42 -8.15 -3.44
CA LEU A 37 15.78 -9.03 -4.40
C LEU A 37 16.50 -10.39 -4.46
N PRO A 38 15.79 -11.52 -4.64
CA PRO A 38 16.43 -12.84 -4.59
C PRO A 38 17.30 -13.16 -5.81
N LEU A 39 16.92 -12.69 -7.01
CA LEU A 39 17.56 -13.04 -8.27
C LEU A 39 18.52 -11.94 -8.77
N PRO A 40 19.76 -12.27 -9.20
CA PRO A 40 20.73 -11.29 -9.70
C PRO A 40 20.22 -10.41 -10.83
N GLU A 41 19.46 -10.99 -11.77
CA GLU A 41 18.84 -10.30 -12.90
C GLU A 41 17.87 -9.23 -12.42
N TRP A 42 17.05 -9.57 -11.43
CA TRP A 42 16.12 -8.62 -10.82
C TRP A 42 16.84 -7.49 -10.10
N LYS A 43 17.97 -7.77 -9.43
CA LYS A 43 18.82 -6.73 -8.82
C LYS A 43 19.31 -5.75 -9.87
N ALA A 44 19.82 -6.26 -10.99
CA ALA A 44 20.36 -5.44 -12.07
C ALA A 44 19.28 -4.54 -12.69
N THR A 45 18.14 -5.12 -13.09
CA THR A 45 17.04 -4.35 -13.68
C THR A 45 16.44 -3.35 -12.70
N CYS A 46 16.29 -3.72 -11.43
CA CYS A 46 15.87 -2.78 -10.38
C CYS A 46 16.82 -1.60 -10.27
N ALA A 47 18.14 -1.84 -10.28
CA ALA A 47 19.14 -0.78 -10.14
C ALA A 47 19.14 0.18 -11.35
N ASP A 48 18.99 -0.35 -12.56
CA ASP A 48 18.86 0.44 -13.78
C ASP A 48 17.59 1.31 -13.73
N PHE A 49 16.48 0.75 -13.27
CA PHE A 49 15.23 1.46 -13.14
C PHE A 49 15.26 2.53 -12.04
N GLU A 50 15.86 2.23 -10.88
CA GLU A 50 16.09 3.21 -9.81
C GLU A 50 16.91 4.40 -10.33
N LYS A 51 17.97 4.14 -11.11
CA LYS A 51 18.78 5.18 -11.74
C LYS A 51 17.97 6.02 -12.73
N ALA A 52 17.11 5.39 -13.52
CA ALA A 52 16.22 6.10 -14.44
C ALA A 52 15.22 6.99 -13.71
N ILE A 53 14.55 6.49 -12.65
CA ILE A 53 13.62 7.29 -11.82
C ILE A 53 14.35 8.48 -11.20
N LYS A 54 15.53 8.26 -10.61
CA LYS A 54 16.33 9.33 -10.00
C LYS A 54 16.66 10.43 -11.01
N LYS A 55 17.06 10.05 -12.23
CA LYS A 55 17.32 10.99 -13.32
C LYS A 55 16.07 11.77 -13.73
N SER A 56 14.94 11.10 -13.91
CA SER A 56 13.67 11.74 -14.27
C SER A 56 13.14 12.65 -13.16
N CYS A 57 13.28 12.25 -11.90
CA CYS A 57 12.93 13.05 -10.73
C CYS A 57 13.74 14.36 -10.68
N ALA A 58 15.06 14.28 -10.91
CA ALA A 58 15.93 15.46 -10.95
C ALA A 58 15.53 16.41 -12.11
N ALA A 59 15.21 15.86 -13.28
CA ALA A 59 14.73 16.63 -14.42
C ALA A 59 13.35 17.28 -14.17
N ASN A 60 12.53 16.70 -13.29
CA ASN A 60 11.20 17.19 -12.92
C ASN A 60 11.21 18.03 -11.62
N GLY A 61 12.25 18.85 -11.40
CA GLY A 61 12.30 19.79 -10.28
C GLY A 61 12.22 19.11 -8.92
N ASN A 62 12.90 17.97 -8.77
CA ASN A 62 12.90 17.14 -7.57
C ASN A 62 11.52 16.57 -7.18
N SER A 63 10.63 16.33 -8.14
CA SER A 63 9.35 15.67 -7.90
C SER A 63 9.29 14.32 -8.61
N PRO A 64 9.20 13.19 -7.90
CA PRO A 64 9.12 11.88 -8.52
C PRO A 64 7.81 11.75 -9.32
N ILE A 65 7.92 11.31 -10.57
CA ILE A 65 6.79 11.06 -11.48
C ILE A 65 6.48 9.57 -11.64
N ASP A 66 7.38 8.72 -11.16
CA ASP A 66 7.31 7.26 -11.27
C ASP A 66 7.62 6.61 -9.91
N TYR A 67 7.27 5.33 -9.82
CA TYR A 67 7.48 4.46 -8.66
C TYR A 67 8.35 3.28 -9.07
N CYS A 68 9.10 2.70 -8.13
CA CYS A 68 9.89 1.50 -8.36
C CYS A 68 8.99 0.34 -8.88
N SER A 69 9.22 -0.12 -10.10
CA SER A 69 8.48 -1.21 -10.73
C SER A 69 8.91 -2.54 -10.09
N ILE A 70 10.15 -2.95 -10.32
CA ILE A 70 10.80 -4.04 -9.59
C ILE A 70 11.41 -3.48 -8.31
N HIS A 71 11.12 -4.09 -7.16
CA HIS A 71 11.52 -3.51 -5.90
C HIS A 71 11.58 -4.51 -4.74
N GLY A 72 12.52 -4.29 -3.83
CA GLY A 72 12.65 -5.05 -2.60
C GLY A 72 11.64 -4.65 -1.51
N PRO A 73 11.63 -5.39 -0.38
CA PRO A 73 10.66 -5.20 0.67
C PRO A 73 10.66 -3.80 1.32
N SER A 74 11.79 -3.09 1.28
CA SER A 74 11.99 -1.78 1.90
C SER A 74 11.90 -0.60 0.94
N ALA A 75 11.46 -0.84 -0.30
CA ALA A 75 11.50 0.16 -1.35
C ALA A 75 10.61 1.39 -1.12
N LYS A 76 11.07 2.56 -1.57
CA LYS A 76 10.40 3.87 -1.45
C LYS A 76 10.75 4.77 -2.66
N PRO A 77 9.80 5.60 -3.15
CA PRO A 77 8.38 5.58 -2.83
C PRO A 77 7.65 4.44 -3.56
N LEU A 78 6.62 3.88 -2.92
CA LEU A 78 5.66 2.97 -3.55
C LEU A 78 4.23 3.48 -3.28
N PRO A 79 3.27 3.27 -4.20
CA PRO A 79 1.88 3.64 -4.02
C PRO A 79 1.12 2.63 -3.15
N LEU A 80 1.72 2.22 -2.02
CA LEU A 80 1.09 1.35 -1.04
C LEU A 80 0.15 2.16 -0.13
N ALA A 81 -0.88 1.50 0.39
CA ALA A 81 -1.82 2.11 1.33
C ALA A 81 -1.32 2.07 2.77
N VAL A 82 -0.47 1.10 3.10
CA VAL A 82 0.14 0.97 4.42
C VAL A 82 1.23 2.02 4.63
N THR A 83 1.16 2.69 5.77
CA THR A 83 2.22 3.54 6.29
C THR A 83 2.81 2.91 7.55
N PHE A 84 4.09 3.14 7.78
CA PHE A 84 4.78 2.62 8.95
C PHE A 84 5.09 3.76 9.91
N SER A 85 4.55 3.69 11.12
CA SER A 85 4.94 4.55 12.23
C SER A 85 6.18 4.02 12.95
N ASN A 86 6.88 4.92 13.64
CA ASN A 86 7.91 4.56 14.61
C ASN A 86 7.24 4.01 15.87
N LEU A 87 7.66 2.83 16.32
CA LEU A 87 7.03 2.13 17.42
C LEU A 87 7.99 2.05 18.60
N ALA A 88 7.50 2.39 19.79
CA ALA A 88 8.24 2.19 21.03
C ALA A 88 8.09 0.74 21.50
N VAL A 89 9.17 0.17 22.05
CA VAL A 89 9.14 -1.14 22.72
C VAL A 89 8.32 -1.01 24.01
N LEU A 90 7.37 -1.91 24.20
CA LEU A 90 6.52 -1.98 25.40
C LEU A 90 7.21 -2.81 26.50
N SER A 91 6.85 -2.59 27.76
CA SER A 91 7.17 -3.56 28.83
C SER A 91 6.42 -4.88 28.61
N LEU A 92 6.89 -6.01 29.15
CA LEU A 92 6.21 -7.32 29.02
C LEU A 92 4.71 -7.26 29.41
N ALA A 93 4.39 -6.67 30.56
CA ALA A 93 2.99 -6.47 30.98
C ALA A 93 2.21 -5.57 30.00
N GLY A 94 2.88 -4.57 29.42
CA GLY A 94 2.31 -3.72 28.37
C GLY A 94 2.04 -4.47 27.07
N VAL A 95 2.90 -5.44 26.70
CA VAL A 95 2.70 -6.31 25.53
C VAL A 95 1.42 -7.15 25.70
N GLU A 96 1.24 -7.81 26.85
CA GLU A 96 0.04 -8.63 27.12
C GLU A 96 -1.26 -7.80 27.10
N ALA A 97 -1.23 -6.62 27.72
CA ALA A 97 -2.36 -5.70 27.72
C ALA A 97 -2.71 -5.20 26.31
N LYS A 98 -1.69 -4.85 25.51
CA LYS A 98 -1.88 -4.41 24.12
C LYS A 98 -2.30 -5.54 23.21
N HIS A 99 -1.77 -6.74 23.38
CA HIS A 99 -2.21 -7.94 22.65
C HIS A 99 -3.70 -8.21 22.88
N SER A 100 -4.17 -8.13 24.13
CA SER A 100 -5.61 -8.26 24.43
C SER A 100 -6.44 -7.17 23.77
N SER A 101 -5.90 -5.96 23.64
CA SER A 101 -6.57 -4.83 22.97
C SER A 101 -6.72 -5.04 21.46
N VAL A 102 -5.83 -5.82 20.81
CA VAL A 102 -5.95 -6.16 19.38
C VAL A 102 -7.25 -6.90 19.10
N ALA A 103 -7.62 -7.88 19.94
CA ALA A 103 -8.87 -8.63 19.78
C ALA A 103 -10.11 -7.72 19.90
N VAL A 104 -10.08 -6.77 20.84
CA VAL A 104 -11.16 -5.78 21.00
C VAL A 104 -11.28 -4.87 19.77
N LEU A 105 -10.15 -4.42 19.22
CA LEU A 105 -10.11 -3.62 17.99
C LEU A 105 -10.68 -4.40 16.80
N TYR A 106 -10.33 -5.69 16.63
CA TYR A 106 -10.93 -6.54 15.61
C TYR A 106 -12.44 -6.62 15.72
N TRP A 107 -12.93 -6.94 16.93
CA TRP A 107 -14.37 -7.04 17.17
C TRP A 107 -15.08 -5.73 16.85
N SER A 108 -14.47 -4.59 17.20
CA SER A 108 -14.99 -3.27 16.84
C SER A 108 -15.09 -3.09 15.33
N VAL A 109 -14.02 -3.41 14.57
CA VAL A 109 -14.03 -3.24 13.11
C VAL A 109 -15.06 -4.16 12.44
N HIS A 110 -15.21 -5.41 12.89
CA HIS A 110 -16.26 -6.30 12.39
C HIS A 110 -17.67 -5.74 12.63
N LYS A 111 -17.92 -5.22 13.83
CA LYS A 111 -19.20 -4.57 14.15
C LYS A 111 -19.44 -3.31 13.33
N ASP A 112 -18.39 -2.56 13.03
CA ASP A 112 -18.47 -1.38 12.16
C ASP A 112 -18.83 -1.78 10.72
N ILE A 113 -18.31 -2.89 10.19
CA ILE A 113 -18.72 -3.44 8.87
C ILE A 113 -20.21 -3.77 8.85
N ASP A 114 -20.72 -4.49 9.85
CA ASP A 114 -22.15 -4.83 9.93
C ASP A 114 -23.02 -3.59 10.05
N THR A 115 -22.58 -2.61 10.84
CA THR A 115 -23.27 -1.34 11.02
C THR A 115 -23.28 -0.53 9.73
N LEU A 116 -22.17 -0.53 8.99
CA LEU A 116 -22.07 0.10 7.68
C LEU A 116 -23.06 -0.51 6.69
N LYS A 117 -23.12 -1.85 6.59
CA LYS A 117 -24.09 -2.56 5.75
C LYS A 117 -25.52 -2.13 6.07
N LYS A 118 -25.89 -2.12 7.35
CA LYS A 118 -27.23 -1.69 7.83
C LYS A 118 -27.54 -0.22 7.52
N LYS A 119 -26.58 0.68 7.69
CA LYS A 119 -26.77 2.12 7.40
C LYS A 119 -26.98 2.36 5.92
N VAL A 120 -26.18 1.73 5.07
CA VAL A 120 -26.29 1.87 3.62
C VAL A 120 -27.57 1.23 3.08
N SER A 121 -27.98 0.06 3.59
CA SER A 121 -29.26 -0.56 3.19
C SER A 121 -30.47 0.29 3.56
N ALA A 122 -30.38 1.05 4.65
CA ALA A 122 -31.38 2.02 5.08
C ALA A 122 -31.22 3.42 4.43
N LEU A 123 -30.37 3.55 3.41
CA LEU A 123 -30.08 4.80 2.68
C LEU A 123 -29.49 5.94 3.54
N PHE A 124 -28.96 5.64 4.72
CA PHE A 124 -28.22 6.56 5.58
C PHE A 124 -26.76 6.70 5.11
N PHE A 125 -26.60 7.22 3.89
CA PHE A 125 -25.30 7.26 3.21
C PHE A 125 -24.27 8.17 3.88
N LYS A 126 -24.71 9.28 4.50
CA LYS A 126 -23.80 10.21 5.17
C LYS A 126 -23.14 9.53 6.36
N GLU A 127 -23.93 8.88 7.20
CA GLU A 127 -23.50 8.11 8.35
C GLU A 127 -22.62 6.93 7.91
N GLY A 128 -22.96 6.28 6.80
CA GLY A 128 -22.11 5.24 6.20
C GLY A 128 -20.73 5.77 5.79
N LEU A 129 -20.64 6.95 5.19
CA LEU A 129 -19.37 7.58 4.81
C LEU A 129 -18.52 7.99 6.01
N GLU A 130 -19.16 8.52 7.06
CA GLU A 130 -18.52 8.83 8.34
C GLU A 130 -17.95 7.57 8.98
N LEU A 131 -18.74 6.48 9.02
CA LEU A 131 -18.33 5.20 9.57
C LEU A 131 -17.15 4.57 8.83
N VAL A 132 -17.15 4.59 7.49
CA VAL A 132 -16.00 4.12 6.69
C VAL A 132 -14.72 4.89 7.02
N SER A 133 -14.83 6.18 7.36
CA SER A 133 -13.67 6.99 7.74
C SER A 133 -13.18 6.70 9.16
N VAL A 134 -14.08 6.27 10.06
CA VAL A 134 -13.72 5.71 11.37
C VAL A 134 -13.02 4.36 11.20
N MET A 135 -13.57 3.48 10.37
CA MET A 135 -12.99 2.16 10.07
C MET A 135 -11.56 2.28 9.53
N ASP A 136 -11.30 3.23 8.62
CA ASP A 136 -9.95 3.48 8.07
C ASP A 136 -8.92 3.72 9.18
N ARG A 137 -9.24 4.60 10.13
CA ARG A 137 -8.37 4.91 11.28
C ARG A 137 -8.25 3.74 12.25
N ASN A 138 -9.34 2.99 12.47
CA ASN A 138 -9.34 1.83 13.35
C ASN A 138 -8.46 0.71 12.78
N ILE A 139 -8.50 0.49 11.46
CA ILE A 139 -7.64 -0.48 10.76
C ILE A 139 -6.17 -0.07 10.87
N ASP A 140 -5.83 1.21 10.69
CA ASP A 140 -4.46 1.71 10.88
C ASP A 140 -3.99 1.52 12.34
N THR A 141 -4.84 1.87 13.31
CA THR A 141 -4.57 1.70 14.75
C THR A 141 -4.37 0.23 15.12
N LEU A 142 -5.19 -0.65 14.55
CA LEU A 142 -5.13 -2.08 14.74
C LEU A 142 -3.79 -2.65 14.21
N PHE A 143 -3.38 -2.27 13.00
CA PHE A 143 -2.10 -2.69 12.42
C PHE A 143 -0.90 -2.18 13.22
N ASP A 144 -0.87 -0.89 13.58
CA ASP A 144 0.23 -0.32 14.36
C ASP A 144 0.32 -0.93 15.76
N THR A 145 -0.82 -1.21 16.39
CA THR A 145 -0.86 -1.92 17.67
C THR A 145 -0.27 -3.32 17.52
N GLN A 146 -0.67 -4.07 16.48
CA GLN A 146 -0.12 -5.40 16.23
C GLN A 146 1.39 -5.37 15.99
N ARG A 147 1.87 -4.44 15.15
CA ARG A 147 3.31 -4.24 14.92
C ARG A 147 4.04 -3.94 16.21
N GLN A 148 3.49 -3.10 17.09
CA GLN A 148 4.13 -2.74 18.34
C GLN A 148 4.27 -3.94 19.27
N VAL A 149 3.21 -4.75 19.37
CA VAL A 149 3.18 -5.96 20.20
C VAL A 149 4.21 -6.98 19.66
N THR A 150 4.19 -7.27 18.36
CA THR A 150 5.12 -8.24 17.74
C THR A 150 6.58 -7.81 17.82
N MET A 151 6.88 -6.54 17.53
CA MET A 151 8.24 -6.00 17.69
C MET A 151 8.71 -6.09 19.14
N SER A 152 7.83 -5.82 20.11
CA SER A 152 8.21 -5.89 21.53
C SER A 152 8.53 -7.33 21.96
N TRP A 153 7.76 -8.33 21.53
CA TRP A 153 8.11 -9.73 21.78
C TRP A 153 9.44 -10.13 21.18
N LEU A 154 9.75 -9.69 19.95
CA LEU A 154 11.05 -9.96 19.33
C LEU A 154 12.22 -9.36 20.14
N VAL A 155 12.05 -8.14 20.69
CA VAL A 155 13.07 -7.53 21.57
C VAL A 155 13.28 -8.35 22.86
N TYR A 156 12.25 -9.04 23.34
CA TYR A 156 12.33 -9.94 24.49
C TYR A 156 12.66 -11.40 24.12
N GLU A 157 13.12 -11.65 22.90
CA GLU A 157 13.49 -12.99 22.41
C GLU A 157 12.32 -14.01 22.46
N GLN A 158 11.09 -13.51 22.41
CA GLN A 158 9.84 -14.29 22.38
C GLN A 158 9.35 -14.49 20.93
N GLU A 159 10.18 -15.12 20.10
CA GLU A 159 9.92 -15.28 18.66
C GLU A 159 8.66 -16.12 18.37
N LYS A 160 8.34 -17.10 19.23
CA LYS A 160 7.16 -17.96 19.07
C LYS A 160 5.88 -17.15 19.26
N GLU A 161 5.84 -16.30 20.27
CA GLU A 161 4.74 -15.41 20.59
C GLU A 161 4.55 -14.38 19.47
N ALA A 162 5.64 -13.76 19.00
CA ALA A 162 5.61 -12.84 17.87
C ALA A 162 5.05 -13.49 16.60
N THR A 163 5.52 -14.69 16.27
CA THR A 163 5.07 -15.46 15.10
C THR A 163 3.60 -15.86 15.22
N ALA A 164 3.17 -16.35 16.38
CA ALA A 164 1.79 -16.75 16.62
C ALA A 164 0.82 -15.56 16.52
N ALA A 165 1.21 -14.42 17.09
CA ALA A 165 0.42 -13.20 17.02
C ALA A 165 0.35 -12.65 15.59
N TRP A 166 1.46 -12.68 14.83
CA TRP A 166 1.43 -12.31 13.42
C TRP A 166 0.50 -13.20 12.61
N LYS A 167 0.57 -14.51 12.84
CA LYS A 167 -0.30 -15.47 12.17
C LYS A 167 -1.78 -15.17 12.45
N MET A 168 -2.16 -15.03 13.72
CA MET A 168 -3.55 -14.75 14.11
C MET A 168 -4.06 -13.46 13.45
N TYR A 169 -3.27 -12.38 13.54
CA TYR A 169 -3.58 -11.12 12.87
C TYR A 169 -3.72 -11.27 11.36
N SER A 170 -2.80 -11.99 10.71
CA SER A 170 -2.83 -12.16 9.25
C SER A 170 -4.07 -12.91 8.78
N ASP A 171 -4.46 -13.99 9.48
CA ASP A 171 -5.62 -14.82 9.15
C ASP A 171 -6.93 -14.02 9.29
N ASP A 172 -7.09 -13.26 10.37
CA ASP A 172 -8.31 -12.50 10.63
C ASP A 172 -8.40 -11.23 9.76
N THR A 173 -7.27 -10.54 9.53
CA THR A 173 -7.21 -9.42 8.58
C THR A 173 -7.55 -9.89 7.17
N LEU A 174 -7.12 -11.09 6.77
CA LEU A 174 -7.42 -11.63 5.45
C LEU A 174 -8.93 -11.80 5.26
N LYS A 175 -9.62 -12.44 6.22
CA LYS A 175 -11.08 -12.61 6.19
C LYS A 175 -11.81 -11.27 6.17
N MET A 176 -11.36 -10.31 6.98
CA MET A 176 -11.90 -8.94 6.97
C MET A 176 -11.73 -8.28 5.59
N SER A 177 -10.57 -8.48 4.95
CA SER A 177 -10.27 -7.95 3.61
C SER A 177 -11.18 -8.56 2.55
N ASP A 178 -11.42 -9.87 2.60
CA ASP A 178 -12.34 -10.59 1.73
C ASP A 178 -13.77 -10.03 1.88
N ASN A 179 -14.28 -9.89 3.11
CA ASN A 179 -15.61 -9.33 3.40
C ASN A 179 -15.78 -7.88 2.91
N LEU A 180 -14.72 -7.07 3.02
CA LEU A 180 -14.73 -5.70 2.52
C LEU A 180 -14.67 -5.66 0.99
N ALA A 181 -13.93 -6.57 0.34
CA ALA A 181 -13.87 -6.66 -1.12
C ALA A 181 -15.25 -6.98 -1.70
N GLU A 182 -15.88 -8.05 -1.19
CA GLU A 182 -17.22 -8.48 -1.60
C GLU A 182 -18.25 -7.36 -1.44
N TYR A 183 -18.23 -6.68 -0.28
CA TYR A 183 -19.15 -5.57 -0.06
C TYR A 183 -18.86 -4.36 -0.96
N GLY A 184 -17.59 -4.10 -1.29
CA GLY A 184 -17.21 -3.11 -2.30
C GLY A 184 -17.82 -3.42 -3.67
N ASP A 185 -17.82 -4.70 -4.06
CA ASP A 185 -18.43 -5.18 -5.30
C ASP A 185 -19.95 -5.02 -5.28
N GLU A 186 -20.62 -5.39 -4.19
CA GLU A 186 -22.06 -5.17 -3.99
C GLU A 186 -22.44 -3.68 -4.17
N LEU A 187 -21.69 -2.77 -3.54
CA LEU A 187 -21.89 -1.33 -3.65
C LEU A 187 -21.69 -0.83 -5.08
N TRP A 188 -20.73 -1.41 -5.81
CA TRP A 188 -20.51 -1.09 -7.21
C TRP A 188 -21.66 -1.57 -8.10
N GLN A 189 -22.20 -2.77 -7.87
CA GLN A 189 -23.40 -3.23 -8.58
C GLN A 189 -24.59 -2.31 -8.30
N ALA A 190 -24.81 -1.93 -7.04
CA ALA A 190 -25.86 -0.98 -6.65
C ALA A 190 -25.71 0.37 -7.37
N TYR A 191 -24.48 0.88 -7.52
CA TYR A 191 -24.18 2.07 -8.32
C TYR A 191 -24.63 1.93 -9.78
N LYS A 192 -24.39 0.77 -10.40
CA LYS A 192 -24.72 0.56 -11.82
C LYS A 192 -26.23 0.53 -12.07
N VAL A 193 -26.99 -0.14 -11.18
CA VAL A 193 -28.42 -0.38 -11.39
C VAL A 193 -29.33 0.71 -10.83
N THR A 194 -28.87 1.50 -9.86
CA THR A 194 -29.72 2.55 -9.28
C THR A 194 -29.93 3.71 -10.26
N GLU A 195 -31.18 4.16 -10.36
CA GLU A 195 -31.58 5.32 -11.17
C GLU A 195 -31.58 6.62 -10.36
N ASN A 196 -31.71 6.54 -9.03
CA ASN A 196 -31.73 7.73 -8.17
C ASN A 196 -30.35 8.41 -8.18
N PRO A 197 -30.22 9.67 -8.64
CA PRO A 197 -28.91 10.30 -8.82
C PRO A 197 -28.11 10.48 -7.52
N GLY A 198 -28.80 10.75 -6.40
CA GLY A 198 -28.18 10.92 -5.09
C GLY A 198 -27.62 9.60 -4.57
N ALA A 199 -28.44 8.55 -4.59
CA ALA A 199 -28.01 7.20 -4.21
C ALA A 199 -26.89 6.70 -5.13
N LYS A 200 -26.99 6.93 -6.45
CA LYS A 200 -25.97 6.59 -7.44
C LYS A 200 -24.62 7.17 -7.07
N LYS A 201 -24.57 8.47 -6.79
CA LYS A 201 -23.34 9.14 -6.35
C LYS A 201 -22.81 8.56 -5.04
N ALA A 202 -23.69 8.28 -4.06
CA ALA A 202 -23.31 7.74 -2.77
C ALA A 202 -22.70 6.33 -2.88
N TYR A 203 -23.37 5.40 -3.58
CA TYR A 203 -22.87 4.04 -3.81
C TYR A 203 -21.51 4.05 -4.50
N LYS A 204 -21.31 4.88 -5.53
CA LYS A 204 -20.01 5.03 -6.19
C LYS A 204 -18.90 5.43 -5.21
N ILE A 205 -19.15 6.42 -4.34
CA ILE A 205 -18.15 6.90 -3.38
C ILE A 205 -17.85 5.82 -2.33
N LEU A 206 -18.90 5.18 -1.81
CA LEU A 206 -18.79 4.11 -0.81
C LEU A 206 -18.03 2.91 -1.38
N ALA A 207 -18.36 2.44 -2.59
CA ALA A 207 -17.66 1.33 -3.26
C ALA A 207 -16.15 1.59 -3.32
N PHE A 208 -15.74 2.77 -3.80
CA PHE A 208 -14.32 3.11 -3.86
C PHE A 208 -13.65 3.17 -2.48
N LYS A 209 -14.33 3.70 -1.45
CA LYS A 209 -13.74 3.76 -0.12
C LYS A 209 -13.63 2.37 0.51
N VAL A 210 -14.66 1.54 0.38
CA VAL A 210 -14.68 0.17 0.91
C VAL A 210 -13.63 -0.71 0.23
N TRP A 211 -13.51 -0.66 -1.11
CA TRP A 211 -12.41 -1.34 -1.82
C TRP A 211 -11.03 -0.84 -1.38
N ARG A 212 -10.84 0.47 -1.13
CA ARG A 212 -9.56 0.97 -0.59
C ARG A 212 -9.24 0.38 0.78
N LEU A 213 -10.22 0.26 1.67
CA LEU A 213 -10.04 -0.39 2.97
C LEU A 213 -9.66 -1.86 2.81
N SER A 214 -10.36 -2.59 1.93
CA SER A 214 -10.04 -3.99 1.61
C SER A 214 -8.60 -4.12 1.09
N GLY A 215 -8.22 -3.32 0.09
CA GLY A 215 -6.87 -3.32 -0.47
C GLY A 215 -5.80 -3.04 0.60
N LYS A 216 -6.01 -2.05 1.48
CA LYS A 216 -5.11 -1.75 2.60
C LYS A 216 -5.00 -2.94 3.57
N ALA A 217 -6.13 -3.55 3.94
CA ALA A 217 -6.14 -4.70 4.85
C ALA A 217 -5.43 -5.93 4.23
N TYR A 218 -5.52 -6.15 2.92
CA TYR A 218 -4.72 -7.17 2.24
C TYR A 218 -3.21 -6.90 2.34
N GLU A 219 -2.76 -5.66 2.15
CA GLU A 219 -1.34 -5.29 2.33
C GLU A 219 -0.87 -5.55 3.78
N MET A 220 -1.70 -5.21 4.77
CA MET A 220 -1.40 -5.45 6.19
C MET A 220 -1.34 -6.94 6.52
N SER A 221 -2.27 -7.74 6.00
CA SER A 221 -2.29 -9.20 6.13
C SER A 221 -1.05 -9.82 5.47
N ALA A 222 -0.69 -9.36 4.26
CA ALA A 222 0.49 -9.84 3.55
C ALA A 222 1.79 -9.53 4.29
N TYR A 223 1.92 -8.30 4.82
CA TYR A 223 3.04 -7.91 5.69
C TYR A 223 3.13 -8.80 6.93
N ALA A 224 2.01 -9.08 7.59
CA ALA A 224 1.94 -9.95 8.75
C ALA A 224 2.31 -11.42 8.44
N TYR A 225 1.85 -11.96 7.31
CA TYR A 225 2.27 -13.29 6.84
C TYR A 225 3.76 -13.34 6.57
N SER A 226 4.35 -12.30 5.98
CA SER A 226 5.80 -12.20 5.81
C SER A 226 6.53 -12.20 7.16
N GLY A 227 6.01 -11.50 8.17
CA GLY A 227 6.59 -11.48 9.52
C GLY A 227 6.46 -12.79 10.30
N SER A 228 5.78 -13.80 9.74
CA SER A 228 5.64 -15.15 10.30
C SER A 228 6.14 -16.24 9.34
N ASP A 229 7.01 -15.86 8.39
CA ASP A 229 7.62 -16.72 7.37
C ASP A 229 6.61 -17.52 6.52
N LYS A 230 5.39 -16.99 6.35
CA LYS A 230 4.34 -17.58 5.49
C LYS A 230 4.34 -16.93 4.12
N ASN A 231 5.46 -16.99 3.40
CA ASN A 231 5.65 -16.33 2.10
C ASN A 231 4.55 -16.67 1.09
N LYS A 232 4.04 -17.90 1.04
CA LYS A 232 2.96 -18.28 0.11
C LYS A 232 1.67 -17.51 0.40
N ASN A 233 1.34 -17.38 1.68
CA ASN A 233 0.16 -16.63 2.13
C ASN A 233 0.37 -15.12 1.94
N ALA A 234 1.58 -14.62 2.17
CA ALA A 234 1.94 -13.23 1.89
C ALA A 234 1.75 -12.92 0.40
N ALA A 235 2.27 -13.79 -0.49
CA ALA A 235 2.12 -13.66 -1.93
C ALA A 235 0.64 -13.63 -2.35
N SER A 236 -0.15 -14.56 -1.84
CA SER A 236 -1.59 -14.63 -2.11
C SER A 236 -2.34 -13.37 -1.63
N ALA A 237 -2.04 -12.87 -0.44
CA ALA A 237 -2.67 -11.65 0.09
C ALA A 237 -2.28 -10.42 -0.74
N TRP A 238 -1.01 -10.30 -1.16
CA TRP A 238 -0.57 -9.25 -2.08
C TRP A 238 -1.30 -9.30 -3.43
N ALA A 239 -1.42 -10.50 -4.02
CA ALA A 239 -2.13 -10.69 -5.29
C ALA A 239 -3.62 -10.31 -5.17
N LYS A 240 -4.31 -10.75 -4.13
CA LYS A 240 -5.70 -10.33 -3.85
C LYS A 240 -5.82 -8.81 -3.68
N GLY A 241 -4.88 -8.19 -2.97
CA GLY A 241 -4.79 -6.74 -2.87
C GLY A 241 -4.65 -6.08 -4.24
N ALA A 242 -3.87 -6.66 -5.15
CA ALA A 242 -3.73 -6.16 -6.52
C ALA A 242 -5.05 -6.26 -7.30
N ASP A 243 -5.80 -7.35 -7.15
CA ASP A 243 -7.09 -7.53 -7.83
C ASP A 243 -8.15 -6.52 -7.38
N VAL A 244 -8.14 -6.15 -6.10
CA VAL A 244 -8.97 -5.02 -5.61
C VAL A 244 -8.52 -3.70 -6.26
N ALA A 245 -7.22 -3.45 -6.41
CA ALA A 245 -6.73 -2.25 -7.11
C ALA A 245 -7.09 -2.26 -8.60
N LYS A 246 -7.04 -3.41 -9.29
CA LYS A 246 -7.52 -3.59 -10.67
C LYS A 246 -9.02 -3.28 -10.77
N SER A 247 -9.83 -3.73 -9.81
CA SER A 247 -11.27 -3.43 -9.76
C SER A 247 -11.53 -1.93 -9.64
N ILE A 248 -10.78 -1.24 -8.76
CA ILE A 248 -10.84 0.22 -8.64
C ILE A 248 -10.39 0.89 -9.95
N LEU A 249 -9.29 0.44 -10.55
CA LEU A 249 -8.76 0.97 -11.82
C LEU A 249 -9.81 0.90 -12.93
N ASN A 250 -10.43 -0.26 -13.13
CA ASN A 250 -11.48 -0.47 -14.13
C ASN A 250 -12.66 0.47 -13.88
N ALA A 251 -13.14 0.56 -12.63
CA ALA A 251 -14.21 1.48 -12.25
C ALA A 251 -13.85 2.96 -12.44
N LYS A 252 -12.57 3.35 -12.27
CA LYS A 252 -12.08 4.71 -12.56
C LYS A 252 -12.05 4.99 -14.06
N GLN A 253 -11.65 4.02 -14.88
CA GLN A 253 -11.68 4.14 -16.35
C GLN A 253 -13.11 4.24 -16.86
N GLU A 254 -14.00 3.35 -16.43
CA GLU A 254 -15.44 3.34 -16.78
C GLU A 254 -16.09 4.70 -16.47
N THR A 255 -15.74 5.27 -15.32
CA THR A 255 -16.28 6.56 -14.88
C THR A 255 -15.49 7.78 -15.35
N LYS A 256 -14.56 7.59 -16.30
CA LYS A 256 -13.75 8.65 -16.92
C LYS A 256 -13.07 9.57 -15.88
N ALA A 257 -12.50 8.97 -14.84
CA ALA A 257 -11.78 9.71 -13.80
C ALA A 257 -10.54 10.40 -14.37
N LYS A 258 -9.97 11.36 -13.61
CA LYS A 258 -8.73 12.04 -13.98
C LYS A 258 -7.59 11.03 -14.23
N PRO A 259 -6.72 11.25 -15.24
CA PRO A 259 -5.60 10.36 -15.54
C PRO A 259 -4.70 10.07 -14.34
N SER A 260 -4.46 11.07 -13.48
CA SER A 260 -3.65 10.88 -12.26
C SER A 260 -4.24 9.83 -11.31
N HIS A 261 -5.57 9.73 -11.20
CA HIS A 261 -6.21 8.70 -10.37
C HIS A 261 -6.13 7.31 -11.02
N ILE A 262 -6.27 7.25 -12.34
CA ILE A 262 -6.14 5.99 -13.09
C ILE A 262 -4.70 5.47 -12.95
N ASN A 263 -3.71 6.33 -13.17
CA ASN A 263 -2.30 5.98 -13.04
C ASN A 263 -1.95 5.57 -11.61
N PHE A 264 -2.48 6.24 -10.58
CA PHE A 264 -2.26 5.83 -9.20
C PHE A 264 -2.68 4.37 -8.94
N TYR A 265 -3.89 3.96 -9.34
CA TYR A 265 -4.33 2.59 -9.13
C TYR A 265 -3.65 1.57 -10.06
N ARG A 266 -3.22 2.00 -11.24
CA ARG A 266 -2.35 1.21 -12.11
C ARG A 266 -1.04 0.84 -11.40
N TYR A 267 -0.31 1.85 -10.90
CA TYR A 267 0.94 1.60 -10.18
C TYR A 267 0.72 0.86 -8.86
N GLN A 268 -0.39 1.10 -8.16
CA GLN A 268 -0.73 0.36 -6.95
C GLN A 268 -0.97 -1.13 -7.22
N ALA A 269 -1.74 -1.47 -8.26
CA ALA A 269 -1.95 -2.87 -8.66
C ALA A 269 -0.64 -3.55 -9.05
N ALA A 270 0.17 -2.90 -9.90
CA ALA A 270 1.48 -3.43 -10.30
C ALA A 270 2.41 -3.62 -9.09
N SER A 271 2.49 -2.64 -8.18
CA SER A 271 3.35 -2.73 -7.00
C SER A 271 2.97 -3.91 -6.09
N ARG A 272 1.67 -4.17 -5.92
CA ARG A 272 1.18 -5.32 -5.14
C ARG A 272 1.50 -6.64 -5.83
N LEU A 273 1.37 -6.75 -7.15
CA LEU A 273 1.78 -7.95 -7.89
C LEU A 273 3.29 -8.20 -7.82
N HIS A 274 4.11 -7.15 -7.89
CA HIS A 274 5.55 -7.26 -7.68
C HIS A 274 5.89 -7.79 -6.29
N ARG A 275 5.18 -7.34 -5.24
CA ARG A 275 5.33 -7.91 -3.89
C ARG A 275 4.91 -9.37 -3.84
N ALA A 276 3.84 -9.75 -4.54
CA ALA A 276 3.46 -11.15 -4.65
C ALA A 276 4.57 -11.99 -5.33
N SER A 277 5.09 -11.51 -6.47
CA SER A 277 6.19 -12.11 -7.20
C SER A 277 7.44 -12.30 -6.34
N TYR A 278 7.83 -11.28 -5.56
CA TYR A 278 8.92 -11.35 -4.60
C TYR A 278 8.76 -12.52 -3.61
N HIS A 279 7.58 -12.65 -2.99
CA HIS A 279 7.34 -13.73 -2.02
C HIS A 279 7.27 -15.13 -2.67
N PHE A 280 6.82 -15.25 -3.92
CA PHE A 280 6.93 -16.51 -4.65
C PHE A 280 8.38 -16.86 -5.02
N ALA A 281 9.19 -15.87 -5.40
CA ALA A 281 10.61 -16.07 -5.67
C ALA A 281 11.39 -16.50 -4.42
N LEU A 282 11.04 -16.01 -3.23
CA LEU A 282 11.59 -16.50 -1.95
C LEU A 282 11.28 -17.98 -1.66
N LEU A 283 10.26 -18.54 -2.31
CA LEU A 283 9.88 -19.95 -2.21
C LEU A 283 10.44 -20.81 -3.35
N GLU A 284 11.32 -20.25 -4.19
CA GLU A 284 11.84 -20.91 -5.39
C GLU A 284 10.73 -21.35 -6.37
N ASN A 285 9.57 -20.68 -6.31
CA ASN A 285 8.45 -20.93 -7.22
C ASN A 285 8.51 -19.93 -8.37
N SER A 286 9.37 -20.20 -9.35
CA SER A 286 9.65 -19.33 -10.50
C SER A 286 8.42 -19.08 -11.36
N GLU A 287 7.58 -20.10 -11.59
CA GLU A 287 6.38 -20.00 -12.42
C GLU A 287 5.40 -18.96 -11.86
N ASP A 288 5.00 -19.10 -10.60
CA ASP A 288 4.08 -18.14 -9.96
C ASP A 288 4.73 -16.75 -9.84
N ALA A 289 6.04 -16.70 -9.58
CA ALA A 289 6.77 -15.44 -9.51
C ALA A 289 6.75 -14.68 -10.85
N LEU A 290 7.06 -15.37 -11.95
CA LEU A 290 7.02 -14.86 -13.31
C LEU A 290 5.61 -14.47 -13.74
N GLN A 291 4.61 -15.28 -13.40
CA GLN A 291 3.21 -14.98 -13.69
C GLN A 291 2.79 -13.65 -13.05
N MET A 292 3.08 -13.45 -11.76
CA MET A 292 2.77 -12.20 -11.07
C MET A 292 3.54 -11.02 -11.66
N LEU A 293 4.81 -11.23 -12.04
CA LEU A 293 5.66 -10.20 -12.65
C LEU A 293 5.14 -9.77 -14.02
N SER A 294 4.73 -10.74 -14.85
CA SER A 294 4.12 -10.50 -16.16
C SER A 294 2.83 -9.70 -16.03
N GLN A 295 1.93 -10.10 -15.13
CA GLN A 295 0.70 -9.32 -14.86
C GLN A 295 1.00 -7.89 -14.39
N ALA A 296 2.03 -7.69 -13.57
CA ALA A 296 2.44 -6.34 -13.14
C ALA A 296 2.88 -5.48 -14.33
N SER A 297 3.64 -6.09 -15.26
CA SER A 297 4.11 -5.49 -16.52
C SER A 297 2.96 -5.07 -17.42
N GLU A 298 1.96 -5.94 -17.61
CA GLU A 298 0.81 -5.67 -18.47
C GLU A 298 0.00 -4.46 -17.97
N ILE A 299 -0.14 -4.33 -16.66
CA ILE A 299 -0.90 -3.24 -16.04
C ILE A 299 -0.12 -1.93 -16.16
N SER A 300 1.18 -1.97 -15.87
CA SER A 300 2.07 -0.81 -15.85
C SER A 300 3.30 -1.07 -16.71
N PRO A 301 3.17 -1.00 -18.05
CA PRO A 301 4.27 -1.35 -18.94
C PRO A 301 5.44 -0.39 -18.71
N GLY A 302 6.49 -0.91 -18.08
CA GLY A 302 7.85 -0.45 -18.25
C GLY A 302 8.47 -1.25 -19.39
N ASN A 303 9.16 -0.60 -20.32
CA ASN A 303 9.77 -1.26 -21.48
C ASN A 303 10.83 -2.30 -21.06
N GLU A 304 11.36 -2.18 -19.85
CA GLU A 304 12.49 -2.93 -19.33
C GLU A 304 12.10 -4.29 -18.71
N LEU A 305 10.87 -4.42 -18.23
CA LEU A 305 10.40 -5.66 -17.59
C LEU A 305 10.08 -6.76 -18.61
N LEU A 306 9.63 -6.37 -19.79
CA LEU A 306 9.46 -7.26 -20.95
C LEU A 306 10.81 -7.90 -21.36
N ALA A 307 11.92 -7.18 -21.21
CA ALA A 307 13.24 -7.71 -21.51
C ALA A 307 13.70 -8.78 -20.50
N LEU A 308 13.30 -8.65 -19.22
CA LEU A 308 13.56 -9.68 -18.19
C LEU A 308 12.75 -10.93 -18.45
N ILE A 309 11.45 -10.79 -18.71
CA ILE A 309 10.56 -11.94 -19.00
C ILE A 309 11.12 -12.72 -20.18
N ALA A 310 11.47 -12.04 -21.28
CA ALA A 310 12.08 -12.68 -22.43
C ALA A 310 13.42 -13.37 -22.10
N LYS A 311 14.23 -12.82 -21.17
CA LYS A 311 15.49 -13.43 -20.77
C LYS A 311 15.28 -14.73 -19.96
N GLU A 312 14.34 -14.72 -19.02
CA GLU A 312 14.03 -15.90 -18.20
C GLU A 312 13.36 -17.02 -19.01
N GLU A 313 12.42 -16.68 -19.89
CA GLU A 313 11.80 -17.65 -20.81
C GLU A 313 12.83 -18.31 -21.73
N ASN A 314 13.82 -17.55 -22.23
CA ASN A 314 14.89 -18.09 -23.05
C ASN A 314 15.85 -19.00 -22.25
N ALA A 315 16.10 -18.68 -20.98
CA ALA A 315 16.95 -19.50 -20.11
C ALA A 315 16.28 -20.85 -19.81
N GLU A 316 14.98 -20.86 -19.51
CA GLU A 316 14.21 -22.08 -19.29
C GLU A 316 14.15 -22.95 -20.56
N ALA A 317 13.97 -22.33 -21.73
CA ALA A 317 14.00 -23.03 -23.01
C ALA A 317 15.38 -23.65 -23.34
N ALA A 318 16.48 -22.98 -22.96
CA ALA A 318 17.84 -23.51 -23.14
C ALA A 318 18.08 -24.75 -22.26
N ASP A 319 17.68 -24.69 -20.99
CA ASP A 319 17.78 -25.81 -20.03
C ASP A 319 17.01 -27.05 -20.51
N LEU A 320 15.82 -26.84 -21.10
CA LEU A 320 14.99 -27.93 -21.62
C LEU A 320 15.54 -28.56 -22.92
N THR A 321 16.38 -27.83 -23.67
CA THR A 321 16.89 -28.30 -24.96
C THR A 321 18.32 -28.85 -24.88
N GLY A 322 19.03 -28.64 -23.77
CA GLY A 322 20.41 -29.11 -23.58
C GLY A 322 21.39 -28.51 -24.57
N ILE A 323 21.09 -27.32 -25.08
CA ILE A 323 21.93 -26.57 -26.01
C ILE A 323 22.59 -25.44 -25.21
N ASP A 324 23.83 -25.68 -24.79
CA ASP A 324 24.75 -24.64 -24.30
C ASP A 324 25.33 -23.81 -25.46
#